data_AF-A0A7N2LGT4-F1
#
_entry.id   AF-A0A7N2LGT4-F1
#
_cell.length_a   1.000
_cell.length_b   1.000
_cell.length_c   1.000
_cell.angle_alpha   90.00
_cell.angle_beta   90.00
_cell.angle_gamma   90.00
#
_symmetry.space_group_name_H-M   'P 1'
#
loop_
_entity.id
_entity.type
_entity.pdbx_description
1 polymer ?
#
loop_
_entity_poly.entity_id
_entity_poly.type
_entity_poly.pdbx_seq_one_letter_code
_entity_poly.pdbx_strand_id
1 'polypeptide(L)'
;MELKQCVNSSLCLPRKPKLVVGLRGATSNTFVDNAAYRNFLVRTFGVSSTDMESSAVVMTTLSNGFPVIALRGLSDLAGKQSGENAYTKFGSLAAFNAAKAVVQFIKILQ
;
A
#
# COMPACT_ATOMS: atom_id res chain seq x y z
N MET A 1 -16.82 1.44 -0.15
CA MET A 1 -16.51 2.31 -1.31
C MET A 1 -16.00 1.47 -2.47
N GLU A 2 -16.29 1.85 -3.72
CA GLU A 2 -15.72 1.18 -4.90
C GLU A 2 -14.36 1.80 -5.28
N LEU A 3 -13.37 0.96 -5.61
CA LEU A 3 -12.03 1.38 -6.02
C LEU A 3 -11.87 1.29 -7.54
N LYS A 4 -11.07 2.19 -8.13
CA LYS A 4 -10.80 2.21 -9.57
C LYS A 4 -9.98 0.97 -9.94
N GLN A 5 -10.40 0.24 -10.97
CA GLN A 5 -9.72 -0.99 -11.43
C GLN A 5 -8.65 -0.73 -12.50
N CYS A 6 -8.76 0.36 -13.24
CA CYS A 6 -7.95 0.62 -14.43
C CYS A 6 -7.20 1.94 -14.35
N VAL A 7 -5.99 1.96 -14.91
CA VAL A 7 -5.23 3.19 -15.13
C VAL A 7 -5.88 3.97 -16.28
N ASN A 8 -6.11 3.28 -17.40
CA ASN A 8 -6.72 3.78 -18.65
C ASN A 8 -7.55 2.66 -19.31
N SER A 9 -8.00 2.85 -20.56
CA SER A 9 -8.87 1.89 -21.28
C SER A 9 -8.21 0.56 -21.61
N SER A 10 -6.88 0.48 -21.68
CA SER A 10 -6.14 -0.73 -22.07
C SER A 10 -5.38 -1.39 -20.91
N LEU A 11 -5.21 -0.70 -19.78
CA LEU A 11 -4.45 -1.20 -18.63
C LEU A 11 -5.31 -1.27 -17.37
N CYS A 12 -5.70 -2.50 -17.01
CA CYS A 12 -6.56 -2.81 -15.87
C CYS A 12 -5.97 -3.92 -14.99
N LEU A 13 -6.34 -3.90 -13.71
CA LEU A 13 -6.09 -5.03 -12.82
C LEU A 13 -6.97 -6.23 -13.22
N PRO A 14 -6.48 -7.47 -13.12
CA PRO A 14 -7.24 -8.67 -13.47
C PRO A 14 -8.40 -8.94 -12.51
N ARG A 15 -8.39 -8.32 -11.33
CA ARG A 15 -9.44 -8.44 -10.31
C ARG A 15 -9.78 -7.05 -9.78
N LYS A 16 -11.04 -6.87 -9.36
CA LYS A 16 -11.47 -5.64 -8.70
C LYS A 16 -10.65 -5.41 -7.42
N PRO A 17 -10.05 -4.21 -7.24
CA PRO A 17 -9.33 -3.89 -6.02
C PRO A 17 -10.29 -3.78 -4.84
N LYS A 18 -9.79 -4.09 -3.64
CA LYS A 18 -10.55 -4.06 -2.39
C LYS A 18 -9.81 -3.26 -1.32
N LEU A 19 -10.58 -2.58 -0.47
CA LEU A 19 -10.08 -2.02 0.78
C LEU A 19 -10.01 -3.14 1.81
N VAL A 20 -8.88 -3.26 2.51
CA VAL A 20 -8.70 -4.21 3.62
C VAL A 20 -8.15 -3.45 4.82
N VAL A 21 -8.71 -3.71 6.00
CA VAL A 21 -8.39 -3.02 7.26
C VAL A 21 -7.80 -4.03 8.25
N GLY A 22 -6.90 -3.58 9.12
CA GLY A 22 -6.35 -4.40 10.20
C GLY A 22 -5.17 -5.29 9.81
N LEU A 23 -4.57 -5.07 8.62
CA LEU A 23 -3.36 -5.78 8.22
C LEU A 23 -2.10 -5.09 8.76
N ARG A 24 -1.05 -5.88 8.98
CA ARG A 24 0.27 -5.37 9.39
C ARG A 24 1.05 -4.87 8.18
N GLY A 25 1.72 -3.72 8.33
CA GLY A 25 2.66 -3.18 7.35
C GLY A 25 4.08 -3.10 7.91
N ALA A 26 5.08 -3.23 7.04
CA ALA A 26 6.47 -2.92 7.35
C ALA A 26 6.89 -1.60 6.66
N THR A 27 7.95 -1.00 7.19
CA THR A 27 8.64 0.15 6.60
C THR A 27 10.13 -0.12 6.62
N SER A 28 10.84 0.22 5.54
CA SER A 28 12.30 0.18 5.47
C SER A 28 12.81 1.23 4.50
N ASN A 29 14.08 1.63 4.60
CA ASN A 29 14.71 2.56 3.65
C ASN A 29 15.04 1.93 2.27
N THR A 30 14.40 0.81 1.93
CA THR A 30 14.70 0.03 0.72
C THR A 30 13.41 -0.26 -0.06
N PHE A 31 13.47 -0.06 -1.38
CA PHE A 31 12.42 -0.56 -2.28
C PHE A 31 12.52 -2.09 -2.38
N VAL A 32 11.57 -2.80 -1.79
CA VAL A 32 11.62 -4.27 -1.74
C VAL A 32 11.19 -4.85 -3.08
N ASP A 33 12.15 -5.32 -3.87
CA ASP A 33 11.91 -6.10 -5.08
C ASP A 33 12.64 -7.45 -5.05
N ASN A 34 12.39 -8.23 -3.99
CA ASN A 34 13.06 -9.50 -3.75
C ASN A 34 12.11 -10.52 -3.12
N ALA A 35 11.84 -11.61 -3.85
CA ALA A 35 10.91 -12.65 -3.42
C ALA A 35 11.29 -13.31 -2.10
N ALA A 36 12.58 -13.59 -1.88
CA ALA A 36 13.07 -14.24 -0.68
C ALA A 36 12.92 -13.32 0.53
N TYR A 37 13.29 -12.04 0.40
CA TYR A 37 13.15 -11.06 1.47
C TYR A 37 11.67 -10.77 1.79
N ARG A 38 10.81 -10.62 0.79
CA ARG A 38 9.36 -10.52 1.01
C ARG A 38 8.82 -11.73 1.78
N ASN A 39 9.19 -12.95 1.38
CA ASN A 39 8.76 -14.17 2.07
C ASN A 39 9.26 -14.21 3.52
N PHE A 40 10.48 -13.76 3.78
CA PHE A 40 10.99 -13.59 5.14
C PHE A 40 10.12 -12.61 5.93
N LEU A 41 9.82 -11.42 5.41
CA LEU A 41 8.99 -10.43 6.10
C LEU A 41 7.60 -10.98 6.46
N VAL A 42 6.96 -11.69 5.53
CA VAL A 42 5.66 -12.35 5.76
C VAL A 42 5.77 -13.40 6.87
N ARG A 43 6.77 -14.29 6.81
CA ARG A 43 6.94 -15.39 7.78
C ARG A 43 7.31 -14.90 9.17
N THR A 44 8.19 -13.91 9.25
CA THR A 44 8.76 -13.43 10.52
C THR A 44 7.83 -12.44 11.22
N PHE A 45 7.20 -11.53 10.48
CA PHE A 45 6.44 -10.41 11.06
C PHE A 45 4.92 -10.47 10.78
N GLY A 46 4.49 -11.35 9.86
CA GLY A 46 3.09 -11.42 9.45
C GLY A 46 2.62 -10.18 8.70
N VAL A 47 3.53 -9.45 8.05
CA VAL A 47 3.17 -8.24 7.29
C VAL A 47 2.55 -8.59 5.95
N SER A 48 1.61 -7.76 5.52
CA SER A 48 0.91 -7.88 4.24
C SER A 48 1.32 -6.80 3.23
N SER A 49 2.04 -5.77 3.67
CA SER A 49 2.52 -4.67 2.85
C SER A 49 3.85 -4.14 3.38
N THR A 50 4.61 -3.49 2.50
CA THR A 50 5.84 -2.78 2.83
C THR A 50 5.84 -1.42 2.13
N ASP A 51 6.47 -0.43 2.74
CA ASP A 51 6.72 0.90 2.17
C ASP A 51 8.03 1.47 2.72
N MET A 52 8.27 2.77 2.52
CA MET A 52 9.50 3.43 2.94
C MET A 52 9.31 4.52 4.00
N GLU A 53 8.07 4.86 4.36
CA GLU A 53 7.79 6.03 5.21
C GLU A 53 6.86 5.77 6.42
N SER A 54 5.85 4.92 6.31
CA SER A 54 4.72 4.97 7.26
C SER A 54 5.12 4.78 8.73
N SER A 55 6.02 3.83 9.06
CA SER A 55 6.41 3.62 10.45
C SER A 55 7.15 4.83 11.02
N ALA A 56 7.92 5.55 10.20
CA ALA A 56 8.58 6.78 10.63
C ALA A 56 7.56 7.90 10.89
N VAL A 57 6.56 8.05 10.01
CA VAL A 57 5.45 8.99 10.22
C VAL A 57 4.66 8.63 11.47
N VAL A 58 4.23 7.36 11.61
CA VAL A 58 3.47 6.86 12.75
C VAL A 58 4.23 7.06 14.06
N MET A 59 5.53 6.72 14.10
CA MET A 59 6.37 6.94 15.28
C MET A 59 6.41 8.43 15.64
N THR A 60 6.62 9.30 14.67
CA THR A 60 6.70 10.75 14.89
C THR A 60 5.37 11.29 15.42
N THR A 61 4.25 10.92 14.81
CA THR A 61 2.91 11.40 15.19
C THR A 61 2.53 10.93 16.60
N LEU A 62 2.75 9.65 16.91
CA LEU A 62 2.45 9.08 18.23
C LEU A 62 3.34 9.67 19.33
N SER A 63 4.63 9.90 19.07
CA SER A 63 5.54 10.56 20.02
C SER A 63 5.12 11.99 20.35
N ASN A 64 4.34 12.64 19.49
CA ASN A 64 3.76 13.97 19.73
C ASN A 64 2.32 13.91 20.29
N GLY A 65 1.81 12.73 20.66
CA GLY A 65 0.51 12.58 21.31
C GLY A 65 -0.70 12.67 20.37
N PHE A 66 -0.51 12.58 19.05
CA PHE A 66 -1.60 12.67 18.08
C PHE A 66 -2.03 11.28 17.58
N PRO A 67 -3.34 11.04 17.36
CA PRO A 67 -3.81 9.83 16.70
C PRO A 67 -3.36 9.83 15.24
N VAL A 68 -3.08 8.63 14.72
CA VAL A 68 -2.59 8.45 13.34
C VAL A 68 -3.18 7.19 12.73
N ILE A 69 -3.41 7.24 11.42
CA ILE A 69 -3.80 6.10 10.59
C ILE A 69 -3.01 6.10 9.29
N ALA A 70 -2.53 4.94 8.86
CA ALA A 70 -1.84 4.77 7.59
C ALA A 70 -2.77 4.10 6.56
N LEU A 71 -3.01 4.76 5.43
CA LEU A 71 -3.74 4.21 4.30
C LEU A 71 -2.78 4.05 3.12
N ARG A 72 -2.60 2.81 2.64
CA ARG A 72 -1.68 2.50 1.53
C ARG A 72 -2.41 1.95 0.32
N GLY A 73 -1.99 2.37 -0.87
CA GLY A 73 -2.30 1.71 -2.13
C GLY A 73 -1.19 0.73 -2.49
N LEU A 74 -1.52 -0.49 -2.91
CA LEU A 74 -0.54 -1.47 -3.36
C LEU A 74 -0.29 -1.33 -4.86
N SER A 75 0.96 -1.05 -5.23
CA SER A 75 1.41 -0.80 -6.61
C SER A 75 2.03 -2.01 -7.30
N ASP A 76 2.56 -2.95 -6.52
CA ASP A 76 3.31 -4.10 -7.00
C ASP A 76 3.30 -5.25 -5.97
N LEU A 77 4.12 -6.28 -6.20
CA LEU A 77 4.13 -7.53 -5.44
C LEU A 77 5.44 -7.80 -4.70
N ALA A 78 6.30 -6.79 -4.55
CA ALA A 78 7.57 -6.88 -3.84
C ALA A 78 8.41 -8.09 -4.29
N GLY A 79 8.68 -8.19 -5.59
CA GLY A 79 9.43 -9.29 -6.20
C GLY A 79 8.63 -10.58 -6.45
N LYS A 80 7.29 -10.54 -6.52
CA LYS A 80 6.48 -11.70 -6.96
C LYS A 80 6.04 -11.62 -8.42
N GLN A 81 6.25 -10.49 -9.06
CA GLN A 81 5.87 -10.28 -10.45
C GLN A 81 6.80 -11.04 -11.40
N SER A 82 6.31 -11.30 -12.61
CA SER A 82 7.14 -11.78 -13.71
C SER A 82 7.60 -10.59 -14.54
N GLY A 83 8.90 -10.51 -14.84
CA GLY A 83 9.48 -9.42 -15.61
C GLY A 83 9.57 -8.11 -14.83
N GLU A 84 9.37 -6.98 -15.52
CA GLU A 84 9.47 -5.65 -14.93
C GLU A 84 8.52 -5.44 -13.74
N ASN A 85 8.99 -4.67 -12.76
CA ASN A 85 8.20 -4.33 -11.60
C ASN A 85 6.91 -3.60 -11.99
N ALA A 86 5.78 -4.09 -11.49
CA ALA A 86 4.45 -3.59 -11.84
C ALA A 86 4.19 -2.16 -11.31
N TYR A 87 5.05 -1.65 -10.42
CA TYR A 87 4.99 -0.29 -9.87
C TYR A 87 4.90 0.77 -10.96
N THR A 88 5.70 0.66 -12.03
CA THR A 88 5.70 1.64 -13.13
C THR A 88 4.36 1.69 -13.86
N LYS A 89 3.62 0.57 -13.87
CA LYS A 89 2.32 0.43 -14.53
C LYS A 89 1.17 0.86 -13.62
N PHE A 90 1.18 0.48 -12.34
CA PHE A 90 0.05 0.63 -11.43
C PHE A 90 0.25 1.64 -10.30
N GLY A 91 1.41 2.28 -10.19
CA GLY A 91 1.69 3.28 -9.15
C GLY A 91 0.66 4.41 -9.12
N SER A 92 0.28 4.93 -10.29
CA SER A 92 -0.77 5.98 -10.39
C SER A 92 -2.15 5.49 -9.95
N LEU A 93 -2.50 4.23 -10.23
CA LEU A 93 -3.76 3.63 -9.79
C LEU A 93 -3.78 3.40 -8.27
N ALA A 94 -2.67 2.93 -7.71
CA ALA A 94 -2.50 2.75 -6.28
C ALA A 94 -2.62 4.09 -5.54
N ALA A 95 -1.94 5.13 -6.01
CA ALA A 95 -2.01 6.48 -5.46
C ALA A 95 -3.43 7.05 -5.52
N PHE A 96 -4.10 6.94 -6.67
CA PHE A 96 -5.48 7.41 -6.82
C PHE A 96 -6.45 6.73 -5.85
N ASN A 97 -6.37 5.40 -5.73
CA ASN A 97 -7.23 4.66 -4.82
C ASN A 97 -6.94 4.94 -3.35
N ALA A 98 -5.66 5.15 -2.97
CA ALA A 98 -5.29 5.58 -1.62
C ALA A 98 -5.87 6.96 -1.30
N ALA A 99 -5.68 7.94 -2.19
CA ALA A 99 -6.26 9.28 -2.03
C ALA A 99 -7.79 9.24 -1.95
N LYS A 100 -8.44 8.42 -2.77
CA LYS A 100 -9.89 8.20 -2.70
C LYS A 100 -10.30 7.69 -1.33
N ALA A 101 -9.57 6.70 -0.78
CA ALA A 101 -9.84 6.16 0.55
C ALA A 101 -9.67 7.21 1.65
N VAL A 102 -8.63 8.04 1.59
CA VAL A 102 -8.42 9.17 2.52
C VAL A 102 -9.58 10.16 2.45
N VAL A 103 -10.00 10.58 1.26
CA VAL A 103 -11.14 11.51 1.09
C VAL A 103 -12.43 10.93 1.67
N GLN A 104 -12.69 9.64 1.46
CA GLN A 104 -13.87 8.99 2.03
C GLN A 104 -13.77 8.86 3.56
N PHE A 105 -12.58 8.59 4.09
CA PHE A 105 -12.34 8.55 5.52
C PHE A 105 -12.57 9.91 6.18
N ILE A 106 -12.10 11.01 5.56
CA ILE A 106 -12.33 12.36 6.10
C ILE A 106 -13.83 12.70 6.13
N LYS A 107 -14.59 12.32 5.10
CA LYS A 107 -16.04 12.56 5.03
C LYS A 107 -16.85 11.89 6.14
N ILE A 108 -16.34 10.81 6.73
CA ILE A 108 -17.03 10.11 7.84
C ILE A 108 -16.54 10.58 9.23
N LEU A 109 -15.49 11.41 9.28
CA LEU A 109 -15.00 12.03 10.52
C LEU A 109 -15.66 13.40 10.79
N GLN A 110 -16.29 13.98 9.77
CA GLN A 110 -17.10 15.19 9.86
C GLN A 110 -18.52 14.86 10.31
#